data_AF-A0A1Y6CIL6-F1
#
_entry.id   AF-A0A1Y6CIL6-F1
#
_cell.length_a   1.000
_cell.length_b   1.000
_cell.length_c   1.000
_cell.angle_alpha   90.00
_cell.angle_beta   90.00
_cell.angle_gamma   90.00
#
_symmetry.space_group_name_H-M   'P 1'
#
loop_
_entity.id
_entity.type
_entity.pdbx_description
1 polymer ?
#
loop_
_entity_poly.entity_id
_entity_poly.type
_entity_poly.pdbx_seq_one_letter_code
_entity_poly.pdbx_strand_id
1 'polypeptide(L)'
;MTSEEFNRLISNAPHSLEKQNRDLDCFFGIVPQSIEASLSPNSTKPGLYLENIEPDALSSSYRDFQQIFTALDLKASDHVVDLGAAYGRSILFLSQAYPNTPGTAFEYVEERIAEAQRFAAMHLTSKHQFLCQDLLAPGFKIPSASVYFLYQPVGDLCDHLLRQLREIAQHQSFTLVAIESHGDFIQRLACEPWLSVTRKIRVASPRHDPWIYFLEPVSRSGAEEDQQCSSEGLTKARSQSHIELTDDLRALLTRNLDCFRDYIAHVQTRTPKGTLTHWWAPLAAASLSFYQGRPYIEFGSEGPLAGIDELWGKTIIAMVHRESPEATGLELR
;
A
#
# COMPACT_ATOMS: atom_id res chain seq x y z
N MET A 1 -22.38 3.25 28.66
CA MET A 1 -20.93 3.07 28.40
C MET A 1 -20.28 4.43 28.59
N THR A 2 -19.21 4.51 29.38
CA THR A 2 -18.60 5.80 29.78
C THR A 2 -17.19 5.93 29.20
N SER A 3 -16.72 7.17 29.02
CA SER A 3 -15.32 7.43 28.63
C SER A 3 -14.32 6.86 29.65
N GLU A 4 -14.71 6.73 30.91
CA GLU A 4 -13.92 6.09 31.96
C GLU A 4 -13.69 4.60 31.68
N GLU A 5 -14.73 3.89 31.23
CA GLU A 5 -14.62 2.48 30.86
C GLU A 5 -13.69 2.28 29.65
N PHE A 6 -13.82 3.11 28.61
CA PHE A 6 -12.90 3.10 27.48
C PHE A 6 -11.46 3.36 27.91
N ASN A 7 -11.23 4.40 28.73
CA ASN A 7 -9.91 4.74 29.25
C ASN A 7 -9.29 3.60 30.06
N ARG A 8 -10.10 2.87 30.83
CA ARG A 8 -9.66 1.67 31.56
C ARG A 8 -9.24 0.54 30.61
N LEU A 9 -9.97 0.33 29.52
CA LEU A 9 -9.66 -0.73 28.53
C LEU A 9 -8.36 -0.44 27.76
N ILE A 10 -8.07 0.82 27.46
CA ILE A 10 -6.83 1.20 26.75
C ILE A 10 -5.60 1.28 27.69
N SER A 11 -5.80 1.61 28.97
CA SER A 11 -4.70 1.82 29.93
C SER A 11 -4.25 0.56 30.67
N ASN A 12 -5.11 -0.46 30.77
CA ASN A 12 -4.79 -1.70 31.47
C ASN A 12 -3.77 -2.56 30.70
N ALA A 13 -2.50 -2.39 31.07
CA ALA A 13 -1.32 -2.87 30.35
C ALA A 13 -0.91 -4.37 30.45
N PRO A 14 -1.60 -5.33 31.10
CA PRO A 14 -1.15 -6.73 31.06
C PRO A 14 -2.07 -7.66 30.26
N HIS A 15 -2.97 -7.16 29.41
CA HIS A 15 -3.74 -8.02 28.52
C HIS A 15 -2.95 -8.34 27.25
N SER A 16 -3.06 -9.57 26.76
CA SER A 16 -2.60 -9.89 25.42
C SER A 16 -3.36 -9.01 24.41
N LEU A 17 -2.75 -8.73 23.26
CA LEU A 17 -3.33 -7.85 22.26
C LEU A 17 -4.72 -8.34 21.79
N GLU A 18 -4.88 -9.66 21.69
CA GLU A 18 -6.12 -10.34 21.31
C GLU A 18 -7.21 -10.11 22.36
N LYS A 19 -6.86 -10.16 23.65
CA LYS A 19 -7.82 -9.85 24.72
C LYS A 19 -8.22 -8.38 24.68
N GLN A 20 -7.26 -7.46 24.49
CA GLN A 20 -7.58 -6.03 24.38
C GLN A 20 -8.51 -5.76 23.20
N ASN A 21 -8.24 -6.36 22.03
CA ASN A 21 -9.11 -6.22 20.85
C ASN A 21 -10.51 -6.74 21.12
N ARG A 22 -10.65 -7.93 21.71
CA ARG A 22 -11.95 -8.51 22.05
C ARG A 22 -12.72 -7.68 23.08
N ASP A 23 -12.05 -7.15 24.10
CA ASP A 23 -12.71 -6.33 25.13
C ASP A 23 -13.19 -4.99 24.53
N LEU A 24 -12.41 -4.38 23.64
CA LEU A 24 -12.81 -3.16 22.94
C LEU A 24 -13.88 -3.41 21.86
N ASP A 25 -13.83 -4.53 21.14
CA ASP A 25 -14.92 -4.94 20.25
C ASP A 25 -16.21 -5.13 21.03
N CYS A 26 -16.15 -5.81 22.19
CA CYS A 26 -17.28 -5.94 23.09
C CYS A 26 -17.79 -4.57 23.56
N PHE A 27 -16.89 -3.64 23.87
CA PHE A 27 -17.24 -2.26 24.20
C PHE A 27 -17.98 -1.57 23.03
N PHE A 28 -17.51 -1.73 21.80
CA PHE A 28 -18.21 -1.18 20.61
C PHE A 28 -19.40 -2.05 20.16
N GLY A 29 -19.63 -3.18 20.82
CA GLY A 29 -20.61 -4.18 20.44
C GLY A 29 -20.31 -4.92 19.13
N ILE A 30 -19.11 -4.81 18.58
CA ILE A 30 -18.71 -5.47 17.32
C ILE A 30 -18.51 -6.97 17.58
N VAL A 31 -19.00 -7.81 16.67
CA VAL A 31 -18.80 -9.27 16.73
C VAL A 31 -18.23 -9.79 15.39
N PRO A 32 -16.93 -9.60 15.12
CA PRO A 32 -16.32 -9.90 13.81
C PRO A 32 -16.57 -11.33 13.35
N GLN A 33 -16.43 -12.31 14.25
CA GLN A 33 -16.59 -13.73 13.93
C GLN A 33 -18.01 -14.04 13.43
N SER A 34 -19.04 -13.41 13.99
CA SER A 34 -20.42 -13.62 13.55
C SER A 34 -20.67 -13.01 12.17
N ILE A 35 -20.03 -11.88 11.87
CA ILE A 35 -20.17 -11.18 10.60
C ILE A 35 -19.48 -11.98 9.51
N GLU A 36 -18.21 -12.35 9.70
CA GLU A 36 -17.47 -13.14 8.72
C GLU A 36 -18.10 -14.52 8.49
N ALA A 37 -18.67 -15.15 9.53
CA ALA A 37 -19.43 -16.38 9.36
C ALA A 37 -20.72 -16.20 8.54
N SER A 38 -21.33 -15.01 8.58
CA SER A 38 -22.53 -14.67 7.80
C SER A 38 -22.22 -14.30 6.35
N LEU A 39 -21.01 -13.79 6.08
CA LEU A 39 -20.49 -13.53 4.74
C LEU A 39 -20.17 -14.87 4.07
N SER A 40 -21.21 -15.54 3.57
CA SER A 40 -21.07 -16.90 3.01
C SER A 40 -20.00 -16.96 1.90
N PRO A 41 -19.31 -18.10 1.71
CA PRO A 41 -18.43 -18.31 0.56
C PRO A 41 -19.13 -18.17 -0.79
N ASN A 42 -20.47 -18.25 -0.80
CA ASN A 42 -21.31 -18.07 -1.98
C ASN A 42 -21.73 -16.61 -2.20
N SER A 43 -21.21 -15.66 -1.42
CA SER A 43 -21.49 -14.24 -1.68
C SER A 43 -20.90 -13.91 -3.06
N THR A 44 -21.76 -13.52 -3.99
CA THR A 44 -21.41 -13.27 -5.39
C THR A 44 -20.68 -11.94 -5.58
N LYS A 45 -20.20 -11.30 -4.51
CA LYS A 45 -19.52 -10.00 -4.56
C LYS A 45 -18.06 -10.25 -5.00
N PRO A 46 -17.70 -10.02 -6.28
CA PRO A 46 -16.35 -10.27 -6.77
C PRO A 46 -15.38 -9.32 -6.08
N GLY A 47 -14.16 -9.78 -5.77
CA GLY A 47 -13.11 -8.94 -5.20
C GLY A 47 -13.13 -8.79 -3.67
N LEU A 48 -14.02 -9.49 -2.96
CA LEU A 48 -13.90 -9.59 -1.51
C LEU A 48 -12.80 -10.58 -1.12
N TYR A 49 -11.95 -10.17 -0.18
CA TYR A 49 -11.03 -11.05 0.55
C TYR A 49 -11.86 -12.00 1.45
N LEU A 50 -12.35 -13.10 0.88
CA LEU A 50 -13.17 -14.11 1.59
C LEU A 50 -12.43 -15.43 1.84
N GLU A 51 -11.15 -15.53 1.47
CA GLU A 51 -10.40 -16.79 1.56
C GLU A 51 -9.87 -17.06 2.97
N ASN A 52 -10.68 -17.66 3.86
CA ASN A 52 -10.26 -18.20 5.17
C ASN A 52 -9.30 -17.29 5.98
N ILE A 53 -9.49 -15.97 5.88
CA ILE A 53 -8.68 -15.01 6.61
C ILE A 53 -9.26 -14.86 8.00
N GLU A 54 -8.45 -15.07 9.03
CA GLU A 54 -8.83 -14.78 10.41
C GLU A 54 -9.28 -13.31 10.51
N PRO A 55 -10.43 -13.01 11.16
CA PRO A 55 -10.95 -11.64 11.22
C PRO A 55 -9.94 -10.61 11.75
N ASP A 56 -9.03 -11.03 12.62
CA ASP A 56 -7.98 -10.17 13.16
C ASP A 56 -6.94 -9.75 12.10
N ALA A 57 -6.76 -10.52 11.02
CA ALA A 57 -5.91 -10.13 9.90
C ALA A 57 -6.61 -9.12 8.98
N LEU A 58 -7.93 -8.95 9.05
CA LEU A 58 -8.68 -7.96 8.27
C LEU A 58 -8.67 -6.56 8.90
N SER A 59 -8.09 -6.39 10.09
CA SER A 59 -8.10 -5.10 10.80
C SER A 59 -6.78 -4.80 11.49
N SER A 60 -6.52 -3.51 11.71
CA SER A 60 -5.47 -3.08 12.64
C SER A 60 -5.97 -3.21 14.08
N SER A 61 -5.06 -3.47 15.02
CA SER A 61 -5.45 -3.55 16.44
C SER A 61 -5.77 -2.17 17.00
N TYR A 62 -6.52 -2.11 18.10
CA TYR A 62 -6.73 -0.84 18.79
C TYR A 62 -5.45 -0.24 19.36
N ARG A 63 -4.45 -1.08 19.65
CA ARG A 63 -3.12 -0.60 20.05
C ARG A 63 -2.38 0.07 18.91
N ASP A 64 -2.50 -0.47 17.68
CA ASP A 64 -1.98 0.17 16.48
C ASP A 64 -2.64 1.55 16.29
N PHE A 65 -3.97 1.64 16.41
CA PHE A 65 -4.69 2.92 16.31
C PHE A 65 -4.31 3.92 17.41
N GLN A 66 -4.13 3.46 18.65
CA GLN A 66 -3.62 4.29 19.74
C GLN A 66 -2.24 4.87 19.38
N GLN A 67 -1.32 4.04 18.87
CA GLN A 67 0.00 4.49 18.45
C GLN A 67 -0.08 5.48 17.28
N ILE A 68 -0.93 5.22 16.30
CA ILE A 68 -1.16 6.11 15.15
C ILE A 68 -1.64 7.48 15.60
N PHE A 69 -2.74 7.55 16.35
CA PHE A 69 -3.34 8.83 16.71
C PHE A 69 -2.50 9.60 17.72
N THR A 70 -1.78 8.92 18.61
CA THR A 70 -0.77 9.55 19.48
C THR A 70 0.35 10.18 18.64
N ALA A 71 0.84 9.47 17.63
CA ALA A 71 1.91 9.96 16.79
C ALA A 71 1.47 11.12 15.88
N LEU A 72 0.21 11.16 15.45
CA LEU A 72 -0.31 12.24 14.60
C LEU A 72 -0.50 13.57 15.33
N ASP A 73 -0.53 13.58 16.67
CA ASP A 73 -0.83 14.79 17.47
C ASP A 73 -2.11 15.50 17.00
N LEU A 74 -3.19 14.72 16.86
CA LEU A 74 -4.45 15.17 16.26
C LEU A 74 -5.06 16.37 17.01
N LYS A 75 -5.50 17.35 16.24
CA LYS A 75 -6.22 18.54 16.69
C LYS A 75 -7.71 18.38 16.43
N ALA A 76 -8.53 19.17 17.13
CA ALA A 76 -9.98 19.18 16.91
C ALA A 76 -10.38 19.66 15.50
N SER A 77 -9.51 20.39 14.82
CA SER A 77 -9.70 20.84 13.44
C SER A 77 -9.35 19.79 12.39
N ASP A 78 -8.64 18.72 12.78
CA ASP A 78 -8.25 17.68 11.84
C ASP A 78 -9.44 16.81 11.47
N HIS A 79 -9.42 16.29 10.25
CA HIS A 79 -10.38 15.29 9.78
C HIS A 79 -9.59 14.03 9.41
N VAL A 80 -10.03 12.87 9.91
CA VAL A 80 -9.45 11.56 9.63
C VAL A 80 -10.37 10.77 8.71
N VAL A 81 -9.85 10.25 7.61
CA VAL A 81 -10.59 9.42 6.65
C VAL A 81 -9.97 8.04 6.57
N ASP A 82 -10.75 6.99 6.83
CA ASP A 82 -10.37 5.59 6.66
C ASP A 82 -11.03 5.01 5.40
N LEU A 83 -10.19 4.57 4.45
CA LEU A 83 -10.59 4.04 3.15
C LEU A 83 -10.40 2.52 3.15
N GLY A 84 -11.49 1.77 3.38
CA GLY A 84 -11.45 0.32 3.62
C GLY A 84 -11.50 -0.01 5.11
N ALA A 85 -12.46 0.58 5.81
CA ALA A 85 -12.50 0.63 7.28
C ALA A 85 -12.98 -0.68 7.93
N ALA A 86 -13.44 -1.67 7.17
CA ALA A 86 -14.06 -2.90 7.67
C ALA A 86 -15.12 -2.60 8.74
N TYR A 87 -14.88 -3.00 9.98
CA TYR A 87 -15.80 -2.78 11.11
C TYR A 87 -15.74 -1.36 11.70
N GLY A 88 -15.04 -0.42 11.06
CA GLY A 88 -14.92 0.96 11.51
C GLY A 88 -14.10 1.17 12.79
N ARG A 89 -13.27 0.19 13.19
CA ARG A 89 -12.51 0.22 14.46
C ARG A 89 -11.69 1.49 14.64
N SER A 90 -11.07 2.00 13.57
CA SER A 90 -10.26 3.21 13.56
C SER A 90 -11.05 4.44 14.01
N ILE A 91 -12.19 4.70 13.37
CA ILE A 91 -13.04 5.87 13.60
C ILE A 91 -13.85 5.71 14.88
N LEU A 92 -14.23 4.49 15.26
CA LEU A 92 -14.80 4.22 16.58
C LEU A 92 -13.81 4.54 17.70
N PHE A 93 -12.56 4.11 17.57
CA PHE A 93 -11.51 4.46 18.52
C PHE A 93 -11.26 5.97 18.55
N LEU A 94 -11.15 6.61 17.37
CA LEU A 94 -11.01 8.07 17.24
C LEU A 94 -12.14 8.79 17.99
N SER A 95 -13.38 8.35 17.83
CA SER A 95 -14.54 8.99 18.44
C SER A 95 -14.53 9.02 19.97
N GLN A 96 -13.85 8.04 20.58
CA GLN A 96 -13.72 7.96 22.04
C GLN A 96 -12.46 8.68 22.52
N ALA A 97 -11.32 8.50 21.84
CA ALA A 97 -10.05 9.07 22.25
C ALA A 97 -9.92 10.57 21.90
N TYR A 98 -10.54 11.01 20.81
CA TYR A 98 -10.48 12.36 20.26
C TYR A 98 -11.89 12.83 19.85
N PRO A 99 -12.86 12.95 20.78
CA PRO A 99 -14.28 13.15 20.47
C PRO A 99 -14.61 14.44 19.69
N ASN A 100 -13.65 15.38 19.62
CA ASN A 100 -13.79 16.63 18.90
C ASN A 100 -13.24 16.62 17.48
N THR A 101 -12.46 15.61 17.10
CA THR A 101 -11.84 15.43 15.79
C THR A 101 -12.77 14.61 14.89
N PRO A 102 -13.33 15.20 13.82
CA PRO A 102 -14.17 14.47 12.88
C PRO A 102 -13.48 13.25 12.27
N GLY A 103 -14.29 12.23 11.97
CA GLY A 103 -13.82 11.00 11.34
C GLY A 103 -14.81 10.43 10.35
N THR A 104 -14.33 9.94 9.20
CA THR A 104 -15.15 9.27 8.19
C THR A 104 -14.56 7.92 7.85
N ALA A 105 -15.35 6.86 8.00
CA ALA A 105 -15.01 5.49 7.60
C ALA A 105 -15.81 5.09 6.37
N PHE A 106 -15.12 4.59 5.34
CA PHE A 106 -15.74 4.01 4.15
C PHE A 106 -15.44 2.52 4.07
N GLU A 107 -16.45 1.73 3.76
CA GLU A 107 -16.34 0.28 3.57
C GLU A 107 -17.36 -0.18 2.53
N TYR A 108 -17.01 -1.17 1.71
CA TYR A 108 -17.89 -1.68 0.66
C TYR A 108 -18.82 -2.79 1.17
N VAL A 109 -18.40 -3.54 2.19
CA VAL A 109 -19.19 -4.60 2.83
C VAL A 109 -20.12 -4.00 3.88
N GLU A 110 -21.38 -3.83 3.50
CA GLU A 110 -22.45 -3.32 4.36
C GLU A 110 -22.48 -4.00 5.74
N GLU A 111 -22.36 -5.33 5.77
CA GLU A 111 -22.43 -6.14 6.98
C GLU A 111 -21.32 -5.80 7.98
N ARG A 112 -20.12 -5.40 7.51
CA ARG A 112 -19.01 -5.01 8.37
C ARG A 112 -19.23 -3.63 8.96
N ILE A 113 -19.57 -2.65 8.12
CA ILE A 113 -19.70 -1.25 8.56
C ILE A 113 -20.98 -0.98 9.35
N ALA A 114 -22.01 -1.81 9.17
CA ALA A 114 -23.28 -1.74 9.90
C ALA A 114 -23.09 -1.81 11.43
N GLU A 115 -22.09 -2.54 11.93
CA GLU A 115 -21.80 -2.58 13.36
C GLU A 115 -21.36 -1.22 13.91
N ALA A 116 -20.48 -0.53 13.18
CA ALA A 116 -20.04 0.80 13.56
C ALA A 116 -21.19 1.81 13.47
N GLN A 117 -22.02 1.72 12.43
CA GLN A 117 -23.24 2.53 12.29
C GLN A 117 -24.20 2.31 13.47
N ARG A 118 -24.41 1.05 13.89
CA ARG A 118 -25.26 0.71 15.03
C ARG A 118 -24.74 1.33 16.32
N PHE A 119 -23.44 1.22 16.60
CA PHE A 119 -22.83 1.89 17.75
C PHE A 119 -22.96 3.41 17.66
N ALA A 120 -22.66 3.99 16.49
CA ALA A 120 -22.69 5.41 16.25
C ALA A 120 -24.07 6.02 16.48
N ALA A 121 -25.13 5.36 16.01
CA ALA A 121 -26.51 5.81 16.15
C ALA A 121 -26.96 5.93 17.63
N MET A 122 -26.36 5.14 18.52
CA MET A 122 -26.72 5.13 19.94
C MET A 122 -25.81 6.02 20.81
N HIS A 123 -24.57 6.23 20.39
CA HIS A 123 -23.52 6.72 21.29
C HIS A 123 -22.70 7.89 20.75
N LEU A 124 -22.71 8.16 19.45
CA LEU A 124 -21.82 9.14 18.84
C LEU A 124 -22.54 10.39 18.35
N THR A 125 -21.77 11.47 18.23
CA THR A 125 -22.22 12.71 17.60
C THR A 125 -22.15 12.60 16.07
N SER A 126 -22.82 13.52 15.36
CA SER A 126 -22.81 13.59 13.90
C SER A 126 -21.45 13.93 13.25
N LYS A 127 -20.39 14.11 14.05
CA LYS A 127 -19.02 14.36 13.57
C LYS A 127 -18.33 13.10 13.03
N HIS A 128 -18.87 11.92 13.35
CA HIS A 128 -18.32 10.65 12.92
C HIS A 128 -19.28 9.98 11.94
N GLN A 129 -18.77 9.62 10.77
CA GLN A 129 -19.56 9.01 9.70
C GLN A 129 -19.02 7.63 9.36
N PHE A 130 -19.94 6.69 9.15
CA PHE A 130 -19.65 5.31 8.78
C PHE A 130 -20.50 4.99 7.56
N LEU A 131 -19.86 4.84 6.40
CA LEU A 131 -20.53 4.85 5.11
C LEU A 131 -20.26 3.56 4.36
N CYS A 132 -21.34 2.85 4.01
CA CYS A 132 -21.27 1.74 3.06
C CYS A 132 -21.14 2.31 1.65
N GLN A 133 -19.96 2.22 1.04
CA GLN A 133 -19.64 2.87 -0.22
C GLN A 133 -18.64 2.04 -1.03
N ASP A 134 -18.98 1.80 -2.30
CA ASP A 134 -18.03 1.32 -3.29
C ASP A 134 -17.04 2.43 -3.63
N LEU A 135 -15.77 2.22 -3.29
CA LEU A 135 -14.68 3.15 -3.51
C LEU A 135 -14.23 3.21 -4.98
N LEU A 136 -14.62 2.24 -5.81
CA LEU A 136 -14.40 2.23 -7.26
C LEU A 136 -15.59 2.81 -8.04
N ALA A 137 -16.68 3.17 -7.37
CA ALA A 137 -17.84 3.75 -8.04
C ALA A 137 -17.43 5.04 -8.79
N PRO A 138 -17.87 5.24 -10.05
CA PRO A 138 -17.46 6.40 -10.86
C PRO A 138 -17.73 7.78 -10.22
N GLY A 139 -18.73 7.85 -9.34
CA GLY A 139 -19.10 9.06 -8.61
C GLY A 139 -18.43 9.22 -7.25
N PHE A 140 -17.69 8.22 -6.76
CA PHE A 140 -17.02 8.31 -5.48
C PHE A 140 -15.87 9.32 -5.55
N LYS A 141 -15.80 10.19 -4.54
CA LYS A 141 -14.73 11.16 -4.35
C LYS A 141 -14.25 11.10 -2.92
N ILE A 142 -12.95 10.93 -2.73
CA ILE A 142 -12.34 10.99 -1.40
C ILE A 142 -12.58 12.39 -0.82
N PRO A 143 -13.20 12.53 0.36
CA PRO A 143 -13.42 13.82 0.97
C PRO A 143 -12.11 14.43 1.45
N SER A 144 -12.01 15.76 1.43
CA SER A 144 -10.87 16.50 1.96
C SER A 144 -10.64 16.21 3.44
N ALA A 145 -9.39 15.90 3.81
CA ALA A 145 -9.00 15.53 5.16
C ALA A 145 -7.52 15.84 5.45
N SER A 146 -7.20 16.04 6.73
CA SER A 146 -5.82 16.19 7.20
C SER A 146 -5.07 14.86 7.22
N VAL A 147 -5.80 13.76 7.41
CA VAL A 147 -5.23 12.41 7.53
C VAL A 147 -6.06 11.41 6.74
N TYR A 148 -5.38 10.59 5.94
CA TYR A 148 -5.96 9.42 5.28
C TYR A 148 -5.34 8.16 5.83
N PHE A 149 -6.13 7.11 6.04
CA PHE A 149 -5.68 5.79 6.44
C PHE A 149 -5.98 4.78 5.33
N LEU A 150 -4.95 4.00 4.97
CA LEU A 150 -5.05 2.89 4.04
C LEU A 150 -4.46 1.64 4.69
N TYR A 151 -5.25 0.57 4.72
CA TYR A 151 -4.76 -0.76 5.07
C TYR A 151 -4.84 -1.66 3.85
N GLN A 152 -3.68 -1.87 3.23
CA GLN A 152 -3.45 -2.85 2.15
C GLN A 152 -4.54 -2.87 1.05
N PRO A 153 -4.89 -1.74 0.42
CA PRO A 153 -5.68 -1.80 -0.81
C PRO A 153 -4.88 -2.52 -1.90
N VAL A 154 -5.56 -3.27 -2.76
CA VAL A 154 -4.93 -4.06 -3.83
C VAL A 154 -5.52 -3.76 -5.20
N GLY A 155 -4.76 -4.08 -6.25
CA GLY A 155 -5.19 -3.98 -7.64
C GLY A 155 -5.73 -2.60 -8.01
N ASP A 156 -6.82 -2.59 -8.80
CA ASP A 156 -7.46 -1.37 -9.31
C ASP A 156 -7.89 -0.41 -8.21
N LEU A 157 -8.30 -0.93 -7.05
CA LEU A 157 -8.67 -0.10 -5.90
C LEU A 157 -7.48 0.72 -5.41
N CYS A 158 -6.31 0.10 -5.27
CA CYS A 158 -5.09 0.80 -4.85
C CYS A 158 -4.74 1.93 -5.82
N ASP A 159 -4.66 1.62 -7.11
CA ASP A 159 -4.32 2.62 -8.13
C ASP A 159 -5.36 3.74 -8.24
N HIS A 160 -6.65 3.42 -8.06
CA HIS A 160 -7.72 4.40 -8.05
C HIS A 160 -7.60 5.38 -6.87
N LEU A 161 -7.38 4.85 -5.66
CA LEU A 161 -7.25 5.66 -4.45
C LEU A 161 -5.98 6.52 -4.49
N LEU A 162 -4.83 5.98 -4.92
CA LEU A 162 -3.59 6.73 -5.04
C LEU A 162 -3.70 7.87 -6.06
N ARG A 163 -4.42 7.67 -7.17
CA ARG A 163 -4.68 8.74 -8.15
C ARG A 163 -5.48 9.88 -7.54
N GLN A 164 -6.56 9.59 -6.82
CA GLN A 164 -7.37 10.62 -6.15
C GLN A 164 -6.57 11.34 -5.05
N LEU A 165 -5.79 10.62 -4.24
CA LEU A 165 -4.93 11.22 -3.22
C LEU A 165 -3.85 12.13 -3.84
N ARG A 166 -3.32 11.75 -5.01
CA ARG A 166 -2.39 12.59 -5.78
C ARG A 166 -3.05 13.87 -6.28
N GLU A 167 -4.30 13.82 -6.72
CA GLU A 167 -5.07 15.01 -7.10
C GLU A 167 -5.28 15.92 -5.89
N ILE A 168 -5.65 15.36 -4.75
CA ILE A 168 -5.80 16.09 -3.48
C ILE A 168 -4.48 16.76 -3.07
N ALA A 169 -3.35 16.05 -3.23
CA ALA A 169 -2.02 16.54 -2.89
C ALA A 169 -1.59 17.79 -3.70
N GLN A 170 -2.26 18.08 -4.81
CA GLN A 170 -2.02 19.30 -5.59
C GLN A 170 -2.59 20.55 -4.92
N HIS A 171 -3.54 20.40 -3.99
CA HIS A 171 -4.30 21.50 -3.41
C HIS A 171 -4.17 21.59 -1.89
N GLN A 172 -3.76 20.52 -1.22
CA GLN A 172 -3.54 20.53 0.23
C GLN A 172 -2.47 19.53 0.64
N SER A 173 -1.81 19.85 1.76
CA SER A 173 -0.98 18.89 2.49
C SER A 173 -1.86 17.99 3.34
N PHE A 174 -1.44 16.74 3.50
CA PHE A 174 -2.07 15.76 4.38
C PHE A 174 -1.04 14.70 4.80
N THR A 175 -1.37 13.91 5.82
CA THR A 175 -0.62 12.71 6.18
C THR A 175 -1.37 11.47 5.70
N LEU A 176 -0.71 10.63 4.91
CA LEU A 176 -1.18 9.28 4.61
C LEU A 176 -0.57 8.30 5.62
N VAL A 177 -1.42 7.59 6.34
CA VAL A 177 -1.03 6.47 7.20
C VAL A 177 -1.27 5.18 6.44
N ALA A 178 -0.22 4.40 6.22
CA ALA A 178 -0.27 3.14 5.50
C ALA A 178 0.19 1.98 6.37
N ILE A 179 -0.59 0.89 6.35
CA ILE A 179 -0.26 -0.39 6.95
C ILE A 179 -0.44 -1.48 5.89
N GLU A 180 0.41 -2.51 5.95
CA GLU A 180 0.29 -3.71 5.13
C GLU A 180 0.46 -4.95 6.02
N SER A 181 -0.33 -5.99 5.76
CA SER A 181 -0.13 -7.29 6.40
C SER A 181 0.73 -8.21 5.56
N HIS A 182 0.56 -8.17 4.25
CA HIS A 182 1.27 -8.96 3.24
C HIS A 182 1.16 -8.27 1.87
N GLY A 183 2.10 -8.54 0.95
CA GLY A 183 1.99 -8.09 -0.44
C GLY A 183 2.94 -6.98 -0.82
N ASP A 184 2.50 -6.18 -1.80
CA ASP A 184 3.31 -5.19 -2.51
C ASP A 184 2.81 -3.75 -2.31
N PHE A 185 1.88 -3.49 -1.39
CA PHE A 185 1.30 -2.15 -1.18
C PHE A 185 2.37 -1.14 -0.76
N ILE A 186 3.23 -1.48 0.20
CA ILE A 186 4.32 -0.57 0.61
C ILE A 186 5.33 -0.35 -0.52
N GLN A 187 5.63 -1.38 -1.30
CA GLN A 187 6.51 -1.26 -2.47
C GLN A 187 5.87 -0.37 -3.55
N ARG A 188 4.57 -0.53 -3.78
CA ARG A 188 3.77 0.29 -4.70
C ARG A 188 3.76 1.76 -4.27
N LEU A 189 3.68 2.06 -2.96
CA LEU A 189 3.82 3.42 -2.43
C LEU A 189 5.21 4.00 -2.69
N ALA A 190 6.28 3.19 -2.62
CA ALA A 190 7.62 3.65 -2.94
C ALA A 190 7.79 4.07 -4.41
N CYS A 191 6.91 3.61 -5.30
CA CYS A 191 6.86 4.05 -6.70
C CYS A 191 6.11 5.38 -6.91
N GLU A 192 5.55 6.00 -5.86
CA GLU A 192 4.85 7.27 -5.96
C GLU A 192 5.78 8.45 -5.63
N PRO A 193 6.40 9.13 -6.64
CA PRO A 193 7.41 10.17 -6.39
C PRO A 193 6.83 11.44 -5.73
N TRP A 194 5.50 11.55 -5.65
CA TRP A 194 4.84 12.65 -4.97
C TRP A 194 4.62 12.39 -3.48
N LEU A 195 4.93 11.19 -2.97
CA LEU A 195 4.88 10.84 -1.56
C LEU A 195 6.30 10.63 -1.01
N SER A 196 6.51 11.02 0.24
CA SER A 196 7.73 10.71 0.98
C SER A 196 7.39 10.15 2.35
N VAL A 197 8.10 9.11 2.78
CA VAL A 197 7.96 8.55 4.12
C VAL A 197 8.62 9.50 5.12
N THR A 198 7.81 10.15 5.97
CA THR A 198 8.30 11.08 7.00
C THR A 198 8.57 10.38 8.32
N ARG A 199 7.87 9.27 8.59
CA ARG A 199 8.03 8.50 9.84
C ARG A 199 7.60 7.05 9.66
N LYS A 200 8.18 6.16 10.48
CA LYS A 200 7.70 4.80 10.69
C LYS A 200 7.59 4.51 12.18
N ILE A 201 6.57 3.77 12.58
CA ILE A 201 6.46 3.20 13.94
C ILE A 201 6.13 1.72 13.84
N ARG A 202 6.56 0.93 14.82
CA ARG A 202 6.34 -0.52 14.79
C ARG A 202 4.87 -0.84 15.13
N VAL A 203 4.24 -1.73 14.36
CA VAL A 203 2.93 -2.29 14.73
C VAL A 203 3.03 -3.10 16.02
N ALA A 204 1.97 -3.06 16.82
CA ALA A 204 1.77 -3.93 17.96
C ALA A 204 1.35 -5.34 17.52
N SER A 205 0.55 -5.44 16.46
CA SER A 205 0.10 -6.72 15.90
C SER A 205 1.23 -7.40 15.12
N PRO A 206 1.46 -8.72 15.25
CA PRO A 206 2.40 -9.44 14.39
C PRO A 206 1.99 -9.36 12.91
N ARG A 207 2.93 -8.94 12.03
CA ARG A 207 2.73 -8.78 10.58
C ARG A 207 4.02 -9.09 9.82
N HIS A 208 3.91 -9.32 8.50
CA HIS A 208 5.10 -9.49 7.65
C HIS A 208 5.90 -8.19 7.52
N ASP A 209 5.23 -7.07 7.23
CA ASP A 209 5.82 -5.74 7.41
C ASP A 209 5.50 -5.25 8.83
N PRO A 210 6.51 -5.07 9.71
CA PRO A 210 6.28 -4.69 11.09
C PRO A 210 6.10 -3.17 11.27
N TRP A 211 5.84 -2.40 10.22
CA TRP A 211 5.79 -0.93 10.28
C TRP A 211 4.42 -0.35 9.89
N ILE A 212 4.09 0.72 10.58
CA ILE A 212 3.09 1.72 10.20
C ILE A 212 3.87 2.87 9.57
N TYR A 213 3.52 3.23 8.34
CA TYR A 213 4.18 4.27 7.57
C TYR A 213 3.36 5.56 7.64
N PHE A 214 4.03 6.67 7.90
CA PHE A 214 3.47 8.01 7.72
C PHE A 214 4.15 8.61 6.50
N LEU A 215 3.35 8.96 5.52
CA LEU A 215 3.79 9.56 4.27
C LEU A 215 3.13 10.93 4.11
N GLU A 216 3.86 11.86 3.50
CA GLU A 216 3.34 13.19 3.18
C GLU A 216 3.62 13.52 1.72
N PRO A 217 2.75 14.31 1.07
CA PRO A 217 3.04 14.85 -0.24
C PRO A 217 4.33 15.68 -0.26
N VAL A 218 5.18 15.48 -1.26
CA VAL A 218 6.37 16.30 -1.48
C VAL A 218 5.92 17.66 -2.01
N SER A 219 6.09 18.71 -1.19
CA SER A 219 5.82 20.08 -1.58
C SER A 219 6.61 20.44 -2.84
N ARG A 220 5.92 20.84 -3.91
CA ARG A 220 6.56 21.42 -5.11
C ARG A 220 7.01 22.85 -4.82
N SER A 221 7.76 23.08 -3.77
CA SER A 221 8.20 24.43 -3.36
C SER A 221 9.34 24.98 -4.23
N GLY A 222 9.42 24.61 -5.52
CA GLY A 222 10.51 25.07 -6.40
C GLY A 222 10.44 24.66 -7.87
N ALA A 223 9.31 24.14 -8.37
CA ALA A 223 9.21 23.68 -9.77
C ALA A 223 8.69 24.76 -10.76
N GLU A 224 8.53 26.01 -10.33
CA GLU A 224 7.95 27.08 -11.17
C GLU A 224 8.94 28.16 -11.67
N GLU A 225 10.26 28.05 -11.44
CA GLU A 225 11.23 29.01 -12.02
C GLU A 225 11.99 28.54 -13.28
N ASP A 226 11.82 27.29 -13.74
CA ASP A 226 12.53 26.77 -14.93
C ASP A 226 11.68 26.70 -16.22
N GLN A 227 10.59 27.47 -16.31
CA GLN A 227 9.88 27.71 -17.57
C GLN A 227 10.22 29.06 -18.20
N GLN A 228 11.51 29.26 -18.48
CA GLN A 228 11.96 30.20 -19.50
C GLN A 228 13.20 29.67 -20.25
N CYS A 229 13.12 28.43 -20.73
CA CYS A 229 14.02 27.97 -21.79
C CYS A 229 13.42 28.39 -23.13
N SER A 230 13.94 29.50 -23.67
CA SER A 230 13.64 30.02 -25.01
C SER A 230 13.86 28.94 -26.07
N SER A 231 12.87 28.77 -26.94
CA SER A 231 12.85 27.82 -28.05
C SER A 231 13.74 28.23 -29.23
N GLU A 232 14.98 28.65 -28.98
CA GLU A 232 15.94 28.96 -30.04
C GLU A 232 17.34 28.43 -29.69
N GLY A 233 17.67 27.28 -30.27
CA GLY A 233 19.06 26.85 -30.47
C GLY A 233 19.56 25.72 -29.58
N LEU A 234 19.18 24.47 -29.90
CA LEU A 234 19.86 23.26 -29.38
C LEU A 234 19.99 22.19 -30.47
N THR A 235 20.85 22.47 -31.44
CA THR A 235 21.59 21.43 -32.16
C THR A 235 23.06 21.50 -31.71
N LYS A 236 23.58 20.35 -31.27
CA LYS A 236 24.98 20.04 -30.87
C LYS A 236 25.37 20.35 -29.42
N ALA A 237 25.34 19.31 -28.59
CA ALA A 237 26.49 18.72 -27.88
C ALA A 237 25.99 17.94 -26.64
N ARG A 238 25.68 16.64 -26.82
CA ARG A 238 25.63 15.70 -25.68
C ARG A 238 27.03 15.14 -25.50
N SER A 239 27.73 15.54 -24.45
CA SER A 239 28.94 14.84 -23.99
C SER A 239 28.53 13.45 -23.51
N GLN A 240 29.02 12.41 -24.18
CA GLN A 240 28.94 11.04 -23.70
C GLN A 240 29.89 10.89 -22.51
N SER A 241 29.36 10.88 -21.29
CA SER A 241 30.07 10.26 -20.17
C SER A 241 29.95 8.75 -20.34
N HIS A 242 31.05 8.12 -20.75
CA HIS A 242 31.20 6.66 -20.67
C HIS A 242 31.24 6.27 -19.19
N ILE A 243 30.24 5.53 -18.73
CA ILE A 243 30.31 4.82 -17.45
C ILE A 243 30.93 3.46 -17.78
N GLU A 244 32.19 3.26 -17.43
CA GLU A 244 32.79 1.92 -17.42
C GLU A 244 32.21 1.17 -16.22
N LEU A 245 31.46 0.09 -16.50
CA LEU A 245 31.03 -0.85 -15.47
C LEU A 245 32.27 -1.58 -14.95
N THR A 246 32.47 -1.56 -13.64
CA THR A 246 33.55 -2.33 -13.02
C THR A 246 33.32 -3.83 -13.22
N ASP A 247 34.39 -4.62 -13.25
CA ASP A 247 34.31 -6.08 -13.39
C ASP A 247 33.46 -6.72 -12.27
N ASP A 248 33.42 -6.09 -11.10
CA ASP A 248 32.61 -6.51 -9.96
C ASP A 248 31.10 -6.40 -10.23
N LEU A 249 30.66 -5.31 -10.87
CA LEU A 249 29.25 -5.11 -11.20
C LEU A 249 28.81 -6.09 -12.30
N ARG A 250 29.69 -6.35 -13.27
CA ARG A 250 29.47 -7.37 -14.32
C ARG A 250 29.36 -8.77 -13.71
N ALA A 251 30.23 -9.12 -12.76
CA ALA A 251 30.19 -10.39 -12.06
C ALA A 251 28.94 -10.53 -11.17
N LEU A 252 28.44 -9.44 -10.57
CA LEU A 252 27.21 -9.43 -9.79
C LEU A 252 25.98 -9.68 -10.66
N LEU A 253 25.87 -8.97 -11.79
CA LEU A 253 24.76 -9.13 -12.74
C LEU A 253 24.70 -10.54 -13.33
N THR A 254 25.86 -11.09 -13.74
CA THR A 254 25.93 -12.47 -14.26
C THR A 254 25.53 -13.49 -13.19
N ARG A 255 26.02 -13.36 -11.95
CA ARG A 255 25.65 -14.27 -10.86
C ARG A 255 24.15 -14.24 -10.55
N ASN A 256 23.53 -13.07 -10.53
CA ASN A 256 22.09 -12.94 -10.29
C ASN A 256 21.26 -13.52 -11.43
N LEU A 257 21.69 -13.36 -12.69
CA LEU A 257 21.06 -13.99 -13.85
C LEU A 257 21.18 -15.52 -13.80
N ASP A 258 22.32 -16.06 -13.38
CA ASP A 258 22.53 -17.51 -13.25
C ASP A 258 21.69 -18.09 -12.09
N CYS A 259 21.65 -17.44 -10.92
CA CYS A 259 20.78 -17.84 -9.81
C CYS A 259 19.30 -17.82 -10.21
N PHE A 260 18.91 -16.84 -11.02
CA PHE A 260 17.54 -16.76 -11.54
C PHE A 260 17.25 -17.87 -12.55
N ARG A 261 18.17 -18.20 -13.45
CA ARG A 261 18.06 -19.35 -14.37
C ARG A 261 17.92 -20.67 -13.62
N ASP A 262 18.71 -20.86 -12.56
CA ASP A 262 18.63 -22.05 -11.70
C ASP A 262 17.28 -22.16 -10.98
N TYR A 263 16.74 -21.04 -10.49
CA TYR A 263 15.41 -20.99 -9.90
C TYR A 263 14.32 -21.37 -10.91
N ILE A 264 14.37 -20.83 -12.12
CA ILE A 264 13.41 -21.19 -13.20
C ILE A 264 13.53 -22.67 -13.57
N ALA A 265 14.75 -23.21 -13.72
CA ALA A 265 14.97 -24.63 -13.98
C ALA A 265 14.43 -25.51 -12.85
N HIS A 266 14.62 -25.09 -11.60
CA HIS A 266 14.06 -25.77 -10.43
C HIS A 266 12.52 -25.83 -10.46
N VAL A 267 11.86 -24.70 -10.75
CA VAL A 267 10.40 -24.63 -10.87
C VAL A 267 9.89 -25.51 -12.02
N GLN A 268 10.57 -25.52 -13.17
CA GLN A 268 10.21 -26.36 -14.32
C GLN A 268 10.26 -27.86 -14.01
N THR A 269 11.23 -28.33 -13.21
CA THR A 269 11.33 -29.75 -12.83
C THR A 269 10.23 -30.21 -11.88
N ARG A 270 9.57 -29.30 -11.17
CA ARG A 270 8.57 -29.58 -10.13
C ARG A 270 7.13 -29.31 -10.57
N THR A 271 6.95 -28.72 -11.75
CA THR A 271 5.63 -28.40 -12.28
C THR A 271 5.14 -29.53 -13.20
N PRO A 272 3.88 -29.99 -13.11
CA PRO A 272 3.34 -31.02 -13.99
C PRO A 272 3.52 -30.63 -15.47
N LYS A 273 4.03 -31.55 -16.30
CA LYS A 273 4.26 -31.32 -17.73
C LYS A 273 2.94 -30.94 -18.41
N GLY A 274 2.79 -29.66 -18.77
CA GLY A 274 1.70 -29.18 -19.63
C GLY A 274 1.07 -27.83 -19.25
N THR A 275 1.25 -27.33 -18.01
CA THR A 275 0.47 -26.16 -17.56
C THR A 275 1.20 -24.82 -17.61
N LEU A 276 2.52 -24.79 -17.79
CA LEU A 276 3.29 -23.54 -17.68
C LEU A 276 4.42 -23.36 -18.71
N THR A 277 4.65 -24.31 -19.61
CA THR A 277 5.79 -24.28 -20.55
C THR A 277 5.81 -23.07 -21.50
N HIS A 278 4.66 -22.44 -21.74
CA HIS A 278 4.54 -21.31 -22.66
C HIS A 278 4.83 -19.94 -22.00
N TRP A 279 4.82 -19.86 -20.67
CA TRP A 279 5.01 -18.59 -19.95
C TRP A 279 6.47 -18.30 -19.60
N TRP A 280 7.32 -19.34 -19.54
CA TRP A 280 8.71 -19.22 -19.05
C TRP A 280 9.78 -19.29 -20.13
N ALA A 281 9.43 -19.69 -21.36
CA ALA A 281 10.38 -19.81 -22.47
C ALA A 281 11.10 -18.49 -22.84
N PRO A 282 10.45 -17.31 -22.81
CA PRO A 282 11.13 -16.04 -23.12
C PRO A 282 12.22 -15.67 -22.09
N LEU A 283 12.02 -16.00 -20.81
CA LEU A 283 12.95 -15.72 -19.71
C LEU A 283 14.21 -16.59 -19.74
N ALA A 284 14.07 -17.85 -20.16
CA ALA A 284 15.23 -18.75 -20.34
C ALA A 284 16.16 -18.26 -21.48
N ALA A 285 15.62 -17.47 -22.42
CA ALA A 285 16.36 -16.89 -23.54
C ALA A 285 16.87 -15.46 -23.26
N ALA A 286 16.59 -14.87 -22.09
CA ALA A 286 17.06 -13.53 -21.77
C ALA A 286 18.60 -13.50 -21.69
N SER A 287 19.19 -12.53 -22.37
CA SER A 287 20.65 -12.29 -22.37
C SER A 287 20.96 -10.84 -22.01
N LEU A 288 22.03 -10.64 -21.24
CA LEU A 288 22.59 -9.31 -21.02
C LEU A 288 23.40 -8.91 -22.25
N SER A 289 22.95 -7.86 -22.93
CA SER A 289 23.57 -7.30 -24.13
C SER A 289 24.08 -5.88 -23.85
N PHE A 290 24.94 -5.36 -24.72
CA PHE A 290 25.47 -4.00 -24.63
C PHE A 290 25.26 -3.23 -25.93
N TYR A 291 24.60 -2.06 -25.87
CA TYR A 291 24.42 -1.18 -27.03
C TYR A 291 24.99 0.19 -26.69
N GLN A 292 25.96 0.65 -27.50
CA GLN A 292 26.67 1.92 -27.26
C GLN A 292 27.25 2.04 -25.83
N GLY A 293 27.74 0.92 -25.27
CA GLY A 293 28.33 0.88 -23.93
C GLY A 293 27.33 0.86 -22.78
N ARG A 294 26.01 0.86 -23.04
CA ARG A 294 24.98 0.72 -22.01
C ARG A 294 24.50 -0.72 -21.90
N PRO A 295 24.42 -1.30 -20.68
CA PRO A 295 23.83 -2.61 -20.49
C PRO A 295 22.31 -2.55 -20.73
N TYR A 296 21.78 -3.54 -21.41
CA TYR A 296 20.33 -3.77 -21.50
C TYR A 296 20.06 -5.27 -21.51
N ILE A 297 18.86 -5.66 -21.10
CA ILE A 297 18.42 -7.06 -21.11
C ILE A 297 17.61 -7.26 -22.38
N GLU A 298 18.06 -8.17 -23.23
CA GLU A 298 17.39 -8.53 -24.46
C GLU A 298 16.57 -9.80 -24.20
N PHE A 299 15.26 -9.71 -24.41
CA PHE A 299 14.36 -10.86 -24.34
C PHE A 299 14.23 -11.46 -25.76
N GLY A 300 14.40 -12.78 -25.89
CA GLY A 300 14.32 -13.47 -27.17
C GLY A 300 12.96 -13.23 -27.85
N SER A 301 12.95 -12.51 -28.97
CA SER A 301 11.74 -11.99 -29.60
C SER A 301 11.00 -13.06 -30.42
N GLU A 302 10.30 -14.01 -29.79
CA GLU A 302 9.24 -14.77 -30.46
C GLU A 302 8.09 -15.05 -29.49
N GLY A 303 7.08 -14.16 -29.44
CA GLY A 303 5.82 -14.45 -28.75
C GLY A 303 4.91 -13.23 -28.50
N PRO A 304 3.60 -13.47 -28.24
CA PRO A 304 2.57 -12.43 -28.10
C PRO A 304 2.59 -11.68 -26.74
N LEU A 305 3.76 -11.57 -26.09
CA LEU A 305 3.89 -11.20 -24.67
C LEU A 305 4.62 -9.87 -24.41
N ALA A 306 4.64 -8.95 -25.38
CA ALA A 306 5.35 -7.65 -25.27
C ALA A 306 4.98 -6.79 -24.04
N GLY A 307 3.79 -6.95 -23.45
CA GLY A 307 3.38 -6.24 -22.24
C GLY A 307 3.87 -6.87 -20.92
N ILE A 308 4.26 -8.15 -20.94
CA ILE A 308 4.81 -8.87 -19.79
C ILE A 308 6.30 -8.51 -19.62
N ASP A 309 7.02 -8.32 -20.73
CA ASP A 309 8.45 -7.99 -20.74
C ASP A 309 8.78 -6.65 -20.04
N GLU A 310 7.87 -5.67 -20.11
CA GLU A 310 8.06 -4.37 -19.43
C GLU A 310 7.95 -4.48 -17.90
N LEU A 311 6.96 -5.24 -17.39
CA LEU A 311 6.76 -5.43 -15.95
C LEU A 311 7.93 -6.19 -15.33
N TRP A 312 8.37 -7.28 -15.97
CA TRP A 312 9.51 -8.08 -15.51
C TRP A 312 10.83 -7.35 -15.65
N GLY A 313 10.98 -6.58 -16.73
CA GLY A 313 12.09 -5.69 -16.91
C GLY A 313 12.27 -4.71 -15.75
N LYS A 314 11.17 -4.12 -15.29
CA LYS A 314 11.18 -3.18 -14.14
C LYS A 314 11.55 -3.90 -12.86
N THR A 315 11.06 -5.12 -12.66
CA THR A 315 11.41 -5.97 -11.50
C THR A 315 12.90 -6.29 -11.46
N ILE A 316 13.51 -6.65 -12.59
CA ILE A 316 14.94 -6.96 -12.65
C ILE A 316 15.78 -5.70 -12.37
N ILE A 317 15.41 -4.55 -12.96
CA ILE A 317 16.09 -3.27 -12.69
C ILE A 317 15.99 -2.91 -11.20
N ALA A 318 14.83 -3.10 -10.58
CA ALA A 318 14.64 -2.85 -9.15
C ALA A 318 15.49 -3.77 -8.27
N MET A 319 15.61 -5.06 -8.64
CA MET A 319 16.49 -6.00 -7.93
C MET A 319 17.97 -5.62 -8.03
N VAL A 320 18.42 -5.18 -9.21
CA VAL A 320 19.80 -4.72 -9.41
C VAL A 320 20.10 -3.47 -8.58
N HIS A 321 19.19 -2.49 -8.59
CA HIS A 321 19.33 -1.28 -7.76
C HIS A 321 19.35 -1.57 -6.26
N ARG A 322 18.63 -2.61 -5.81
CA ARG A 322 18.63 -3.02 -4.40
C ARG A 322 19.98 -3.59 -3.96
N GLU A 323 20.60 -4.41 -4.79
CA GLU A 323 21.86 -5.07 -4.47
C GLU A 323 23.09 -4.20 -4.79
N SER A 324 22.96 -3.23 -5.68
CA SER A 324 24.01 -2.28 -6.06
C SER A 324 23.41 -0.90 -6.37
N PRO A 325 23.19 -0.07 -5.33
CA PRO A 325 22.56 1.24 -5.45
C PRO A 325 23.26 2.20 -6.41
N GLU A 326 24.58 2.04 -6.59
CA GLU A 326 25.43 2.79 -7.50
C GLU A 326 25.26 2.44 -8.99
N ALA A 327 24.58 1.33 -9.31
CA ALA A 327 24.31 0.88 -10.66
C ALA A 327 23.27 1.78 -11.36
N THR A 328 23.70 2.91 -11.91
CA THR A 328 22.82 3.86 -12.62
C THR A 328 22.80 3.61 -14.13
N GLY A 329 21.68 3.95 -14.80
CA GLY A 329 21.59 3.97 -16.27
C GLY A 329 21.14 2.67 -16.96
N LEU A 330 20.57 1.71 -16.21
CA LEU A 330 19.88 0.56 -16.78
C LEU A 330 18.52 1.00 -17.35
N GLU A 331 18.31 0.76 -18.64
CA GLU A 331 17.06 1.06 -19.34
C GLU A 331 16.50 -0.24 -19.95
N LEU A 332 15.17 -0.37 -19.96
CA LEU A 332 14.50 -1.43 -20.72
C LEU A 332 14.44 -1.04 -22.19
N ARG A 333 14.75 -1.98 -23.08
CA ARG A 333 14.63 -1.82 -24.52
C ARG A 333 13.89 -2.98 -25.15
#